data_AF-A0A7G8EP18-F1
#
_entry.id   AF-A0A7G8EP18-F1
#
_cell.length_a   1.000
_cell.length_b   1.000
_cell.length_c   1.000
_cell.angle_alpha   90.00
_cell.angle_beta   90.00
_cell.angle_gamma   90.00
#
_symmetry.space_group_name_H-M   'P 1'
#
loop_
_entity.id
_entity.type
_entity.pdbx_description
1 polymer ?
#
loop_
_entity_poly.entity_id
_entity_poly.type
_entity_poly.pdbx_seq_one_letter_code
_entity_poly.pdbx_strand_id
1 'polypeptide(L)'
;MGNPISRDLFLERARSRFGDRYDYSEIIYKSYKSPIKIRCTMHPVKQICITPEKHLQTTGGCKYCLREMRILMLERELNRQSAQHPPVQAGEAPRLERRTAGPGPQTPPPQASPPAS
;
A
#
# COMPACT_ATOMS: atom_id res chain seq x y z
N MET A 1 19.03 31.45 -9.95
CA MET A 1 19.94 30.38 -10.42
C MET A 1 20.17 29.43 -9.28
N GLY A 2 19.82 28.15 -9.43
CA GLY A 2 20.00 27.15 -8.38
C GLY A 2 21.49 26.85 -8.18
N ASN A 3 21.97 26.93 -6.94
CA ASN A 3 23.36 26.63 -6.63
C ASN A 3 23.64 25.16 -7.01
N PRO A 4 24.71 24.87 -7.77
CA PRO A 4 25.03 23.49 -8.14
C PRO A 4 25.24 22.67 -6.86
N ILE A 5 24.48 21.58 -6.72
CA ILE A 5 24.68 20.64 -5.62
C ILE A 5 25.97 19.88 -5.92
N SER A 6 26.97 20.04 -5.06
CA SER A 6 28.21 19.24 -5.11
C SER A 6 27.96 17.82 -4.60
N ARG A 7 28.85 16.88 -4.95
CA ARG A 7 28.78 15.46 -4.52
C ARG A 7 28.60 15.32 -3.02
N ASP A 8 29.36 16.10 -2.25
CA ASP A 8 29.35 16.06 -0.79
C ASP A 8 28.00 16.49 -0.20
N LEU A 9 27.48 17.64 -0.63
CA LEU A 9 26.16 18.14 -0.25
C LEU A 9 25.03 17.15 -0.62
N PHE A 10 25.15 16.46 -1.76
CA PHE A 10 24.22 15.39 -2.13
C PHE A 10 24.28 14.23 -1.13
N LEU A 11 25.48 13.77 -0.78
CA LEU A 11 25.67 12.67 0.18
C LEU A 11 25.16 13.03 1.57
N GLU A 12 25.42 14.24 2.05
CA GLU A 12 24.92 14.73 3.34
C GLU A 12 23.39 14.71 3.38
N ARG A 13 22.73 15.30 2.37
CA ARG A 13 21.26 15.29 2.28
C ARG A 13 20.70 13.89 2.14
N ALA A 14 21.35 13.04 1.36
CA ALA A 14 20.91 11.68 1.14
C ALA A 14 21.03 10.85 2.44
N ARG A 15 22.15 10.96 3.17
CA ARG A 15 22.31 10.32 4.49
C ARG A 15 21.35 10.88 5.53
N SER A 16 21.11 12.18 5.55
CA SER A 16 20.15 12.78 6.49
C SER A 16 18.72 12.27 6.25
N ARG A 17 18.31 12.08 4.98
CA ARG A 17 16.95 11.63 4.63
C ARG A 17 16.78 10.11 4.63
N PHE A 18 17.81 9.38 4.21
CA PHE A 18 17.74 7.93 4.01
C PHE A 18 18.55 7.12 5.03
N GLY A 19 19.48 7.72 5.76
CA GLY A 19 20.40 7.04 6.67
C GLY A 19 21.28 6.03 5.93
N ASP A 20 21.48 4.88 6.54
CA ASP A 20 22.28 3.76 6.01
C ASP A 20 21.51 2.82 5.07
N ARG A 21 20.33 3.23 4.57
CA ARG A 21 19.51 2.41 3.67
C ARG A 21 20.10 2.22 2.27
N TYR A 22 21.02 3.10 1.89
CA TYR A 22 21.67 3.10 0.59
C TYR A 22 23.18 3.13 0.75
N ASP A 23 23.85 2.26 0.01
CA ASP A 23 25.28 2.26 -0.14
C ASP A 23 25.68 3.18 -1.30
N TYR A 24 26.54 4.14 -0.98
CA TYR A 24 27.07 5.15 -1.90
C TYR A 24 28.55 4.91 -2.24
N SER A 25 29.13 3.77 -1.85
CA SER A 25 30.57 3.48 -2.01
C SER A 25 31.03 3.51 -3.48
N GLU A 26 30.18 3.09 -4.41
CA GLU A 26 30.50 2.98 -5.84
C GLU A 26 29.91 4.14 -6.69
N ILE A 27 29.49 5.26 -6.08
CA ILE A 27 28.87 6.34 -6.86
C ILE A 27 29.88 7.11 -7.72
N ILE A 28 29.52 7.32 -8.98
CA ILE A 28 30.24 8.18 -9.93
C ILE A 28 29.43 9.46 -10.11
N TYR A 29 29.71 10.48 -9.28
CA TYR A 29 29.04 11.76 -9.36
C TYR A 29 29.66 12.64 -10.45
N LYS A 30 28.93 12.89 -11.53
CA LYS A 30 29.35 13.83 -12.59
C LYS A 30 28.62 15.17 -12.49
N SER A 31 27.30 15.14 -12.28
CA SER A 31 26.46 16.34 -12.18
C SER A 31 25.09 15.99 -11.59
N TYR A 32 24.32 16.99 -11.18
CA TYR A 32 22.98 16.81 -10.58
C TYR A 32 21.97 16.11 -11.50
N LYS A 33 22.11 16.28 -12.82
CA LYS A 33 21.30 15.62 -13.86
C LYS A 33 21.92 14.31 -14.38
N SER A 34 23.13 13.97 -13.95
CA SER A 34 23.80 12.76 -14.43
C SER A 34 23.34 11.54 -13.62
N PRO A 35 23.03 10.40 -14.25
CA PRO A 35 22.63 9.20 -13.53
C PRO A 35 23.80 8.66 -12.70
N ILE A 36 23.53 8.41 -11.41
CA ILE A 36 24.42 7.72 -10.48
C ILE A 36 23.94 6.30 -10.26
N LYS A 37 24.87 5.46 -9.83
CA LYS A 37 24.66 4.04 -9.53
C LYS A 37 24.72 3.87 -8.01
N ILE A 38 23.62 3.48 -7.39
CA ILE A 38 23.53 3.24 -5.94
C ILE A 38 22.99 1.85 -5.65
N ARG A 39 23.24 1.32 -4.46
CA ARG A 39 22.73 0.00 -4.04
C ARG A 39 21.90 0.17 -2.77
N CYS A 40 20.74 -0.48 -2.69
CA CYS A 40 19.97 -0.53 -1.46
C CYS A 40 20.56 -1.62 -0.57
N THR A 41 20.87 -1.31 0.68
CA THR A 41 21.38 -2.28 1.67
C THR A 41 20.25 -3.05 2.35
N MET A 42 19.09 -2.42 2.49
CA MET A 42 17.90 -3.01 3.13
C MET A 42 17.23 -4.12 2.31
N HIS A 43 17.40 -4.11 0.99
CA HIS A 43 16.68 -5.01 0.08
C HIS A 43 17.66 -5.68 -0.88
N PRO A 44 17.43 -6.95 -1.26
CA PRO A 44 18.27 -7.66 -2.22
C PRO A 44 17.98 -7.18 -3.66
N VAL A 45 18.35 -5.94 -3.97
CA VAL A 45 18.22 -5.35 -5.30
C VAL A 45 19.56 -5.16 -5.96
N LYS A 46 19.58 -5.35 -7.29
CA LYS A 46 20.71 -4.96 -8.13
C LYS A 46 20.91 -3.44 -8.07
N GLN A 47 22.08 -3.00 -8.51
CA GLN A 47 22.44 -1.61 -8.64
C GLN A 47 21.35 -0.79 -9.34
N ILE A 48 20.95 0.32 -8.72
CA ILE A 48 19.90 1.22 -9.16
C ILE A 48 20.55 2.41 -9.87
N CYS A 49 20.14 2.66 -11.10
CA CYS A 49 20.54 3.84 -11.86
C CYS A 49 19.49 4.95 -11.68
N ILE A 50 19.84 6.05 -11.02
CA ILE A 50 18.94 7.18 -10.76
C ILE A 50 19.72 8.50 -10.76
N THR A 51 19.09 9.61 -11.11
CA THR A 51 19.73 10.93 -10.99
C THR A 51 19.69 11.43 -9.55
N PRO A 52 20.71 12.19 -9.08
CA PRO A 52 20.72 12.82 -7.76
C PRO A 52 19.44 13.61 -7.46
N GLU A 53 18.94 14.34 -8.46
CA GLU A 53 17.67 15.07 -8.37
C GLU A 53 16.49 14.16 -8.02
N LYS A 54 16.29 13.10 -8.81
CA LYS A 54 15.20 12.15 -8.55
C LYS A 54 15.41 11.37 -7.26
N HIS A 55 16.66 11.07 -6.89
CA HIS A 55 16.96 10.38 -5.64
C HIS A 55 16.51 11.20 -4.42
N LEU A 56 16.77 12.51 -4.40
CA LEU A 56 16.34 13.40 -3.31
C LEU A 56 14.84 13.70 -3.34
N GLN A 57 14.25 13.85 -4.52
CA GLN A 57 12.82 14.16 -4.66
C GLN A 57 11.91 12.97 -4.36
N THR A 58 12.39 11.74 -4.60
CA THR A 58 11.61 10.50 -4.40
C THR A 58 12.09 9.73 -3.16
N THR A 59 11.65 8.48 -3.01
CA THR A 59 12.07 7.57 -1.93
C THR A 59 13.44 6.92 -2.18
N GLY A 60 14.23 7.43 -3.14
CA GLY A 60 15.60 6.98 -3.39
C GLY A 60 15.78 5.95 -4.51
N GLY A 61 14.70 5.53 -5.20
CA GLY A 61 14.77 4.72 -6.42
C GLY A 61 14.68 3.20 -6.24
N CYS A 62 14.61 2.71 -5.01
CA CYS A 62 14.33 1.28 -4.75
C CYS A 62 12.82 1.02 -4.78
N LYS A 63 12.38 0.08 -5.62
CA LYS A 63 10.96 -0.31 -5.74
C LYS A 63 10.36 -0.85 -4.45
N TYR A 64 11.17 -1.53 -3.63
CA TYR A 64 10.72 -2.08 -2.35
C TYR A 64 10.58 -0.98 -1.30
N CYS A 65 11.58 -0.10 -1.15
CA CYS A 65 11.48 1.07 -0.26
C CYS A 65 10.29 1.97 -0.62
N LEU A 66 10.00 2.15 -1.92
CA LEU A 66 8.84 2.90 -2.38
C LEU A 66 7.53 2.24 -1.95
N ARG A 67 7.42 0.90 -2.09
CA ARG A 67 6.26 0.13 -1.66
C ARG A 67 6.07 0.22 -0.15
N GLU A 68 7.13 0.04 0.63
CA GLU A 68 7.10 0.11 2.08
C GLU A 68 6.65 1.49 2.58
N MET A 69 7.18 2.58 2.01
CA MET A 69 6.70 3.93 2.33
C MET A 69 5.23 4.15 1.99
N ARG A 70 4.75 3.57 0.88
CA ARG A 70 3.34 3.65 0.52
C ARG A 70 2.47 2.91 1.54
N ILE A 71 2.91 1.73 1.99
CA ILE A 71 2.21 0.95 3.02
C ILE A 71 2.17 1.76 4.33
N LEU A 72 3.31 2.27 4.80
CA LEU A 72 3.39 3.07 6.03
C LEU A 72 2.48 4.32 5.99
N MET A 73 2.41 5.00 4.84
CA MET A 73 1.49 6.14 4.67
C MET A 73 0.02 5.72 4.74
N LEU A 74 -0.34 4.61 4.09
CA LEU A 74 -1.71 4.08 4.11
C LEU A 74 -2.10 3.60 5.52
N GLU A 75 -1.21 2.92 6.23
CA GLU A 75 -1.41 2.49 7.61
C GLU A 75 -1.62 3.69 8.54
N ARG A 76 -0.84 4.77 8.36
CA ARG A 76 -1.02 6.00 9.13
C ARG A 76 -2.40 6.63 8.89
N GLU A 77 -2.87 6.64 7.65
CA GLU A 77 -4.18 7.17 7.31
C GLU A 77 -5.32 6.29 7.84
N LEU A 78 -5.19 4.96 7.74
CA LEU A 78 -6.16 4.03 8.32
C LEU A 78 -6.25 4.20 9.84
N ASN A 79 -5.11 4.28 10.53
CA ASN A 79 -5.07 4.54 11.97
C ASN A 79 -5.72 5.88 12.34
N ARG A 80 -5.56 6.91 11.50
CA ARG A 80 -6.24 8.20 11.68
C ARG A 80 -7.75 8.08 11.53
N GLN A 81 -8.23 7.33 10.54
CA GLN A 81 -9.67 7.11 10.30
C GLN A 81 -10.31 6.27 11.41
N SER A 82 -9.63 5.21 11.87
CA SER A 82 -10.07 4.40 13.00
C SER A 82 -10.07 5.17 14.33
N ALA A 83 -9.20 6.17 14.50
CA ALA A 83 -9.22 7.06 15.66
C ALA A 83 -10.34 8.12 15.60
N GLN A 84 -10.76 8.53 14.40
CA GLN A 84 -11.80 9.54 14.21
C GLN A 84 -13.22 8.98 14.27
N HIS A 85 -13.42 7.74 13.85
CA HIS A 85 -14.70 7.05 14.00
C HIS A 85 -14.56 6.08 15.18
N PRO A 86 -15.00 6.44 16.39
CA PRO A 86 -15.00 5.49 17.50
C PRO A 86 -15.76 4.23 17.07
N PRO A 87 -15.38 3.04 17.56
CA PRO A 87 -16.12 1.83 17.25
C PRO A 87 -17.58 2.09 17.61
N VAL A 88 -18.45 2.10 16.59
CA VAL A 88 -19.89 2.06 16.80
C VAL A 88 -20.12 0.85 17.68
N GLN A 89 -20.58 1.12 18.90
CA GLN A 89 -20.76 0.11 19.93
C GLN A 89 -21.56 -1.04 19.31
N ALA A 90 -20.97 -2.24 19.31
CA ALA A 90 -21.62 -3.46 18.88
C ALA A 90 -22.76 -3.74 19.86
N GLY A 91 -23.93 -3.16 19.58
CA GLY A 91 -25.03 -3.14 20.53
C GLY A 91 -26.27 -2.53 19.92
N GLU A 92 -26.72 -3.06 18.77
CA GLU A 92 -28.14 -3.29 18.48
C GLU A 92 -28.22 -4.00 17.14
N ALA A 93 -28.26 -5.33 17.19
CA ALA A 93 -28.83 -6.10 16.09
C ALA A 93 -30.28 -5.62 15.90
N PRO A 94 -30.72 -5.22 14.69
CA PRO A 94 -32.14 -4.99 14.46
C PRO A 94 -32.86 -6.31 14.72
N ARG A 95 -33.58 -6.33 15.85
CA ARG A 95 -34.40 -7.42 16.33
C ARG A 95 -35.37 -7.82 15.21
N LEU A 96 -35.26 -9.07 14.80
CA LEU A 96 -36.16 -9.78 13.90
C LEU A 96 -37.63 -9.46 14.21
N GLU A 97 -38.28 -8.65 13.38
CA GLU A 97 -39.74 -8.61 13.31
C GLU A 97 -40.20 -9.71 12.35
N ARG A 98 -40.62 -10.83 12.92
CA ARG A 98 -41.28 -11.92 12.22
C ARG A 98 -42.60 -11.41 11.64
N ARG A 99 -42.60 -10.98 10.38
CA ARG A 99 -43.84 -10.78 9.64
C ARG A 99 -44.41 -12.13 9.25
N THR A 100 -45.38 -12.59 10.01
CA THR A 100 -46.35 -13.61 9.62
C THR A 100 -47.15 -13.13 8.41
N ALA A 101 -47.26 -13.97 7.37
CA ALA A 101 -48.47 -14.28 6.58
C ALA A 101 -48.18 -14.46 5.08
N GLY A 102 -48.55 -15.64 4.57
CA GLY A 102 -48.77 -15.91 3.15
C GLY A 102 -48.66 -17.40 2.81
N PRO A 103 -49.75 -18.19 2.84
CA PRO A 103 -49.72 -19.54 2.28
C PRO A 103 -49.57 -19.45 0.76
N GLY A 104 -48.46 -19.97 0.23
CA GLY A 104 -48.27 -20.12 -1.21
C GLY A 104 -49.26 -21.16 -1.79
N PRO A 105 -49.69 -21.02 -3.05
CA PRO A 105 -50.59 -21.99 -3.67
C PRO A 105 -49.85 -23.31 -3.88
N GLN A 106 -50.35 -24.37 -3.22
CA GLN A 106 -49.93 -25.74 -3.45
C GLN A 106 -50.67 -26.29 -4.67
N THR A 107 -49.94 -26.56 -5.76
CA THR A 107 -50.46 -27.30 -6.90
C THR A 107 -50.56 -28.79 -6.52
N PRO A 108 -51.73 -29.45 -6.63
CA PRO A 108 -51.83 -30.87 -6.30
C PRO A 108 -51.26 -31.75 -7.43
N PRO A 109 -50.60 -32.88 -7.11
CA PRO A 109 -50.19 -33.87 -8.11
C PRO A 109 -51.40 -34.70 -8.59
N PRO A 110 -51.45 -35.13 -9.88
CA PRO A 110 -52.48 -36.02 -10.38
C PRO A 110 -52.33 -37.44 -9.81
N GLN A 111 -53.44 -37.98 -9.31
CA GLN A 111 -53.54 -39.29 -8.67
C GLN A 111 -53.38 -40.44 -9.68
N ALA A 112 -52.52 -41.41 -9.36
CA ALA A 112 -52.48 -42.70 -10.02
C ALA A 112 -53.55 -43.63 -9.39
N SER A 113 -54.47 -44.14 -10.21
CA SER A 113 -55.50 -45.10 -9.80
C SER A 113 -54.91 -46.51 -9.61
N PRO A 114 -55.30 -47.26 -8.55
CA PRO A 114 -54.83 -48.62 -8.30
C PRO A 114 -55.62 -49.70 -9.09
N PRO A 115 -55.10 -50.94 -9.23
CA PRO A 115 -55.77 -52.06 -9.89
C PRO A 115 -56.57 -52.97 -8.93
N ALA A 116 -57.77 -53.41 -9.36
CA ALA A 116 -58.50 -54.65 -9.01
C ALA A 116 -59.87 -54.58 -9.74
N SER A 117 -60.43 -55.60 -10.41
CA SER A 117 -60.35 -57.05 -10.30
C SER A 117 -60.45 -57.74 -11.65
#